data_AF-A0A4E0RXM3-F1
#
_entry.id   AF-A0A4E0RXM3-F1
#
_cell.length_a   1.000
_cell.length_b   1.000
_cell.length_c   1.000
_cell.angle_alpha   90.00
_cell.angle_beta   90.00
_cell.angle_gamma   90.00
#
_symmetry.space_group_name_H-M   'P 1'
#
loop_
_entity.id
_entity.type
_entity.pdbx_description
1 polymer ?
#
loop_
_entity_poly.entity_id
_entity_poly.type
_entity_poly.pdbx_seq_one_letter_code
_entity_poly.pdbx_strand_id
1 'polypeptide(L)'
;MGSFVPYLYYAFYCVLWAKLFYLALIGALGCGAIIVSMSSEFAKAQYRPLRAALFIALGLSGVIPCVHAVIINGFWVSVHHGSLGWLVLMAVLYISGASIYAARVPERCCPGKFDIWFQSHQIFHVFVVAAALVHYHGIGVLTNYRLTVGDCQPPVGHPFPAHEFANLDLLRPFIK
;
A
#
# COMPACT_ATOMS: atom_id res chain seq x y z
N MET A 1 -1.72 0.26 -6.99
CA MET A 1 -3.12 0.66 -7.25
C MET A 1 -4.09 -0.44 -6.88
N GLY A 2 -4.11 -1.57 -7.61
CA GLY A 2 -5.06 -2.66 -7.33
C GLY A 2 -5.01 -3.20 -5.90
N SER A 3 -3.82 -3.34 -5.32
CA SER A 3 -3.64 -3.76 -3.91
C SER A 3 -4.21 -2.78 -2.88
N PHE A 4 -4.23 -1.48 -3.18
CA PHE A 4 -4.74 -0.45 -2.27
C PHE A 4 -6.27 -0.48 -2.18
N VAL A 5 -6.97 -0.85 -3.27
CA VAL A 5 -8.43 -0.82 -3.34
C VAL A 5 -9.09 -1.62 -2.20
N PRO A 6 -8.83 -2.93 -2.02
CA PRO A 6 -9.47 -3.70 -0.96
C PRO A 6 -8.99 -3.24 0.43
N TYR A 7 -7.72 -2.89 0.59
CA TYR A 7 -7.21 -2.43 1.89
C TYR A 7 -7.93 -1.16 2.35
N LEU A 8 -7.95 -0.12 1.50
CA LEU A 8 -8.60 1.15 1.82
C LEU A 8 -10.11 0.98 2.02
N TYR A 9 -10.74 0.09 1.25
CA TYR A 9 -12.15 -0.21 1.39
C TYR A 9 -12.49 -0.73 2.79
N TYR A 10 -11.74 -1.72 3.31
CA TYR A 10 -12.00 -2.31 4.63
C TYR A 10 -11.38 -1.53 5.80
N ALA A 11 -10.25 -0.85 5.60
CA ALA A 11 -9.63 -0.01 6.64
C ALA A 11 -10.48 1.23 6.96
N PHE A 12 -11.04 1.86 5.92
CA PHE A 12 -11.95 3.01 6.04
C PHE A 12 -13.40 2.61 5.77
N TYR A 13 -13.81 1.41 6.17
CA TYR A 13 -15.13 0.85 5.86
C TYR A 13 -16.26 1.85 6.19
N CYS A 14 -16.18 2.44 7.39
CA CYS A 14 -17.12 3.42 7.92
C CYS A 14 -16.73 4.89 7.71
N VAL A 15 -15.74 5.22 6.88
CA VAL A 15 -15.30 6.61 6.64
C VAL A 15 -15.19 6.86 5.13
N LEU A 16 -16.32 7.25 4.52
CA LEU A 16 -16.44 7.33 3.06
C LEU A 16 -15.49 8.36 2.44
N TRP A 17 -15.37 9.55 3.04
CA TRP A 17 -14.55 10.62 2.50
C TRP A 17 -13.07 10.22 2.41
N ALA A 18 -12.53 9.60 3.46
CA ALA A 18 -11.13 9.17 3.51
C ALA A 18 -10.88 8.05 2.50
N LYS A 19 -11.81 7.10 2.41
CA LYS A 19 -11.78 6.01 1.42
C LYS A 19 -11.69 6.58 0.00
N LEU A 20 -12.59 7.47 -0.39
CA LEU A 20 -12.62 8.05 -1.73
C LEU A 20 -11.39 8.92 -2.00
N PHE A 21 -10.97 9.74 -1.03
CA PHE A 21 -9.79 10.59 -1.17
C PHE A 21 -8.52 9.77 -1.44
N TYR A 22 -8.25 8.73 -0.65
CA TYR A 22 -7.06 7.92 -0.84
C TYR A 22 -7.13 7.03 -2.10
N LEU A 23 -8.33 6.57 -2.48
CA LEU A 23 -8.53 5.86 -3.75
C LEU A 23 -8.23 6.77 -4.96
N ALA A 24 -8.72 8.01 -4.93
CA ALA A 24 -8.43 9.00 -5.97
C ALA A 24 -6.93 9.35 -6.00
N LEU A 25 -6.31 9.55 -4.83
CA LEU A 25 -4.89 9.86 -4.71
C LEU A 25 -4.01 8.74 -5.29
N ILE A 26 -4.22 7.49 -4.89
CA ILE A 26 -3.45 6.37 -5.45
C ILE A 26 -3.76 6.19 -6.94
N GLY A 27 -4.98 6.50 -7.36
CA GLY A 27 -5.44 6.68 -8.74
C GLY A 27 -4.52 7.60 -9.54
N ALA A 28 -4.42 8.86 -9.10
CA ALA A 28 -3.63 9.89 -9.75
C ALA A 28 -2.13 9.54 -9.76
N LEU A 29 -1.58 9.14 -8.61
CA LEU A 29 -0.16 8.79 -8.49
C LEU A 29 0.22 7.61 -9.39
N GLY A 30 -0.62 6.57 -9.45
CA GLY A 30 -0.36 5.41 -10.30
C GLY A 30 -0.51 5.72 -11.79
N CYS A 31 -1.49 6.55 -12.19
CA CYS A 31 -1.56 7.05 -13.57
C CYS A 31 -0.30 7.84 -13.94
N GLY A 32 0.19 8.72 -13.06
CA GLY A 32 1.45 9.43 -13.26
C GLY A 32 2.65 8.49 -13.42
N ALA A 33 2.75 7.47 -12.56
CA ALA A 33 3.80 6.47 -12.66
C ALA A 33 3.75 5.67 -13.98
N ILE A 34 2.54 5.34 -14.47
CA ILE A 34 2.36 4.70 -15.78
C ILE A 34 2.86 5.62 -16.89
N ILE A 35 2.44 6.89 -16.91
CA ILE A 35 2.85 7.87 -17.93
C ILE A 35 4.38 7.99 -17.98
N VAL A 36 5.03 8.16 -16.83
CA VAL A 36 6.51 8.22 -16.75
C VAL A 36 7.14 6.91 -17.26
N SER A 37 6.54 5.77 -16.94
CA SER A 37 7.03 4.45 -17.36
C SER A 37 6.89 4.19 -18.86
N MET A 38 6.04 4.94 -19.57
CA MET A 38 5.89 4.87 -21.02
C MET A 38 6.99 5.64 -21.77
N SER A 39 7.84 6.41 -21.08
CA SER A 39 8.96 7.10 -21.71
C SER A 39 10.07 6.13 -22.14
N SER A 40 10.50 6.23 -23.40
CA SER A 40 11.64 5.47 -23.94
C SER A 40 12.95 5.77 -23.21
N GLU A 41 13.11 7.00 -22.70
CA GLU A 41 14.27 7.39 -21.91
C GLU A 41 14.31 6.60 -20.60
N PHE A 42 13.17 6.46 -19.93
CA PHE A 42 13.04 5.74 -18.66
C PHE A 42 13.28 4.22 -18.79
N ALA A 43 13.18 3.67 -20.00
CA ALA A 43 13.48 2.27 -20.27
C ALA A 43 14.99 1.96 -20.24
N LYS A 44 15.85 2.98 -20.43
CA LYS A 44 17.31 2.81 -20.49
C LYS A 44 17.86 2.25 -19.17
N ALA A 45 18.89 1.40 -19.27
CA ALA A 45 19.48 0.72 -18.11
C ALA A 45 19.99 1.68 -17.02
N GLN A 46 20.42 2.88 -17.40
CA GLN A 46 20.89 3.92 -16.48
C GLN A 46 19.83 4.40 -15.47
N TYR A 47 18.54 4.35 -15.85
CA TYR A 47 17.43 4.80 -14.98
C TYR A 47 16.85 3.68 -14.12
N ARG A 48 17.47 2.49 -14.08
CA ARG A 48 16.98 1.37 -13.28
C ARG A 48 16.79 1.71 -11.79
N PRO A 49 17.73 2.39 -11.10
CA PRO A 49 17.54 2.78 -9.71
C PRO A 49 16.40 3.77 -9.55
N LEU A 50 16.26 4.72 -10.48
CA LEU A 50 15.17 5.69 -10.48
C LEU A 50 13.80 5.00 -10.65
N ARG A 51 13.72 3.98 -11.51
CA ARG A 51 12.53 3.15 -11.67
C ARG A 51 12.16 2.39 -10.41
N ALA A 52 13.14 1.79 -9.74
CA ALA A 52 12.92 1.15 -8.44
C ALA A 52 12.42 2.19 -7.41
N ALA A 53 13.06 3.35 -7.33
CA ALA A 53 12.67 4.42 -6.41
C ALA A 53 11.25 4.93 -6.65
N LEU A 54 10.85 5.15 -7.91
CA LEU A 54 9.50 5.57 -8.28
C LEU A 54 8.44 4.58 -7.76
N PHE A 55 8.63 3.28 -8.00
CA PHE A 55 7.67 2.27 -7.57
C PHE A 55 7.69 2.01 -6.05
N ILE A 56 8.86 2.10 -5.41
CA ILE A 56 8.96 2.06 -3.95
C ILE A 56 8.21 3.24 -3.33
N ALA A 57 8.41 4.46 -3.85
CA ALA A 57 7.72 5.66 -3.36
C ALA A 57 6.20 5.55 -3.53
N LEU A 58 5.73 5.01 -4.65
CA LEU A 58 4.31 4.72 -4.88
C LEU A 58 3.75 3.70 -3.89
N GLY A 59 4.55 2.70 -3.46
CA GLY A 59 4.17 1.79 -2.38
C GLY A 59 4.15 2.46 -1.02
N LEU A 60 5.19 3.24 -0.71
CA LEU A 60 5.35 3.96 0.56
C LEU A 60 4.35 5.09 0.76
N SER A 61 3.72 5.60 -0.31
CA SER A 61 2.59 6.52 -0.16
C SER A 61 1.43 5.90 0.64
N GLY A 62 1.38 4.57 0.76
CA GLY A 62 0.45 3.83 1.61
C GLY A 62 0.68 4.01 3.12
N VAL A 63 1.83 4.53 3.55
CA VAL A 63 2.10 4.84 4.96
C VAL A 63 1.12 5.90 5.48
N ILE A 64 0.80 6.91 4.68
CA ILE A 64 -0.11 8.00 5.07
C ILE A 64 -1.52 7.46 5.40
N PRO A 65 -2.23 6.75 4.50
CA PRO A 65 -3.53 6.16 4.85
C PRO A 65 -3.42 5.10 5.95
N CYS A 66 -2.29 4.40 6.08
CA CYS A 66 -2.10 3.44 7.16
C CYS A 66 -2.05 4.13 8.53
N VAL A 67 -1.27 5.21 8.67
CA VAL A 67 -1.19 6.00 9.91
C VAL A 67 -2.56 6.61 10.23
N HIS A 68 -3.23 7.17 9.23
CA HIS A 68 -4.58 7.70 9.42
C HIS A 68 -5.56 6.62 9.88
N ALA A 69 -5.53 5.42 9.27
CA ALA A 69 -6.35 4.29 9.71
C ALA A 69 -6.06 3.84 11.15
N VAL A 70 -4.79 3.88 11.59
CA VAL A 70 -4.38 3.58 12.96
C VAL A 70 -4.92 4.62 13.95
N ILE A 71 -4.91 5.90 13.58
CA ILE A 71 -5.43 6.99 14.41
C ILE A 71 -6.94 6.83 14.63
N ILE A 72 -7.71 6.51 13.59
CA ILE A 72 -9.17 6.42 13.69
C ILE A 72 -9.67 5.10 14.27
N ASN A 73 -8.99 3.98 14.03
CA ASN A 73 -9.44 2.65 14.49
C ASN A 73 -8.77 2.22 15.80
N GLY A 74 -7.70 2.89 16.22
CA GLY A 74 -6.88 2.52 17.37
C GLY A 74 -5.77 1.53 17.04
N PHE A 75 -4.61 1.70 17.69
CA PHE A 75 -3.39 0.93 17.43
C PHE A 75 -3.57 -0.58 17.57
N TRP A 76 -4.12 -1.05 18.69
CA TRP A 76 -4.28 -2.48 18.95
C TRP A 76 -5.25 -3.14 17.98
N VAL A 77 -6.34 -2.46 17.62
CA VAL A 77 -7.28 -2.96 16.61
C VAL A 77 -6.58 -3.06 15.25
N SER A 78 -5.76 -2.06 14.87
CA SER A 78 -5.00 -2.13 13.63
C SER A 78 -3.95 -3.25 13.60
N VAL A 79 -3.30 -3.52 14.74
CA VAL A 79 -2.32 -4.61 14.85
C VAL A 79 -2.99 -5.99 14.79
N HIS A 80 -4.03 -6.22 15.59
CA HIS A 80 -4.65 -7.54 15.71
C HIS A 80 -5.66 -7.86 14.60
N HIS A 81 -6.35 -6.84 14.08
CA HIS A 81 -7.46 -7.02 13.13
C HIS A 81 -7.30 -6.20 11.83
N GLY A 82 -6.55 -5.09 11.89
CA GLY A 82 -6.27 -4.23 10.73
C GLY A 82 -5.19 -4.74 9.79
N SER A 83 -4.64 -5.94 10.04
CA SER A 83 -3.58 -6.55 9.24
C SER A 83 -2.30 -5.72 9.11
N LEU A 84 -2.02 -4.85 10.10
CA LEU A 84 -0.86 -3.97 10.08
C LEU A 84 0.47 -4.75 10.00
N GLY A 85 0.59 -5.86 10.74
CA GLY A 85 1.78 -6.71 10.67
C GLY A 85 2.01 -7.32 9.28
N TRP A 86 0.94 -7.75 8.61
CA TRP A 86 1.00 -8.26 7.23
C TRP A 86 1.40 -7.19 6.23
N LEU A 87 0.93 -5.95 6.42
CA LEU A 87 1.36 -4.81 5.60
C LEU A 87 2.84 -4.47 5.78
N VAL A 88 3.34 -4.50 7.02
CA VAL A 88 4.77 -4.29 7.29
C VAL A 88 5.60 -5.37 6.60
N LEU A 89 5.20 -6.64 6.71
CA LEU A 89 5.88 -7.75 6.03
C LEU A 89 5.84 -7.57 4.50
N MET A 90 4.69 -7.21 3.92
CA MET A 90 4.55 -6.90 2.50
C MET A 90 5.51 -5.76 2.08
N ALA A 91 5.59 -4.69 2.86
CA ALA A 91 6.47 -3.56 2.59
C ALA A 91 7.96 -3.97 2.62
N VAL A 92 8.36 -4.76 3.61
CA VAL A 92 9.72 -5.31 3.70
C VAL A 92 10.03 -6.14 2.44
N LEU A 93 9.15 -7.06 2.05
CA LEU A 93 9.35 -7.87 0.85
C LEU A 93 9.49 -7.02 -0.41
N TYR A 94 8.61 -6.04 -0.63
CA TYR A 94 8.69 -5.17 -1.80
C TYR A 94 9.97 -4.34 -1.83
N ILE A 95 10.35 -3.72 -0.70
CA ILE A 95 11.56 -2.88 -0.62
C ILE A 95 12.80 -3.75 -0.83
N SER A 96 12.92 -4.89 -0.14
CA SER A 96 14.06 -5.79 -0.29
C SER A 96 14.20 -6.30 -1.73
N GLY A 97 13.11 -6.76 -2.35
CA GLY A 97 13.14 -7.20 -3.75
C GLY A 97 13.57 -6.09 -4.71
N ALA A 98 13.00 -4.90 -4.56
CA ALA A 98 13.34 -3.75 -5.41
C ALA A 98 14.78 -3.27 -5.20
N SER A 99 15.29 -3.30 -3.96
CA SER A 99 16.70 -3.01 -3.65
C SER A 99 17.65 -4.03 -4.27
N ILE A 100 17.34 -5.31 -4.21
CA ILE A 100 18.11 -6.38 -4.87
C ILE A 100 18.17 -6.15 -6.39
N TYR A 101 17.02 -5.85 -7.00
CA TYR A 101 16.92 -5.53 -8.42
C TYR A 101 17.72 -4.28 -8.82
N ALA A 102 17.65 -3.22 -8.01
CA ALA A 102 18.40 -1.99 -8.26
C ALA A 102 19.91 -2.20 -8.13
N ALA A 103 20.35 -2.98 -7.12
CA ALA A 103 21.75 -3.23 -6.83
C ALA A 103 22.41 -4.27 -7.76
N ARG A 104 21.62 -5.11 -8.45
CA ARG A 104 22.07 -6.24 -9.27
C ARG A 104 22.81 -7.33 -8.49
N VAL A 105 22.39 -7.61 -7.27
CA VAL A 105 22.99 -8.67 -6.45
C VAL A 105 22.17 -9.95 -6.67
N PRO A 106 22.79 -11.12 -6.88
CA PRO A 106 24.22 -11.43 -6.75
C PRO A 106 25.05 -11.33 -8.03
N GLU A 107 24.46 -11.11 -9.22
CA GLU A 107 25.20 -11.17 -10.49
C GLU A 107 26.30 -10.10 -10.65
N ARG A 108 26.17 -8.98 -9.92
CA ARG A 108 27.21 -7.95 -9.82
C ARG A 108 28.45 -8.45 -9.08
N CYS A 109 28.27 -9.34 -8.10
CA CYS A 109 29.35 -9.86 -7.26
C CYS A 109 30.06 -11.06 -7.91
N CYS A 110 29.35 -11.85 -8.72
CA CYS A 110 29.93 -12.96 -9.46
C CYS A 110 29.45 -12.98 -10.93
N PRO A 111 30.07 -12.17 -11.81
CA PRO A 111 29.74 -12.15 -13.23
C PRO A 111 29.86 -13.55 -13.84
N GLY A 112 28.91 -13.95 -14.70
CA GLY A 112 28.90 -15.24 -15.39
C GLY A 112 28.37 -16.44 -14.58
N LYS A 113 28.22 -16.32 -13.25
CA LYS A 113 27.72 -17.43 -12.41
C LYS A 113 26.20 -17.50 -12.31
N PHE A 114 25.54 -16.37 -12.57
CA PHE A 114 24.09 -16.20 -12.41
C PHE A 114 23.43 -15.85 -13.74
N ASP A 115 23.90 -16.42 -14.86
CA ASP A 115 23.41 -16.04 -16.19
C ASP A 115 22.05 -16.68 -16.54
N ILE A 116 21.70 -17.80 -15.89
CA ILE A 116 20.43 -18.52 -16.11
C ILE A 116 19.56 -18.49 -14.86
N TRP A 117 20.15 -18.74 -13.68
CA TRP A 117 19.42 -18.89 -12.42
C TRP A 117 19.89 -17.88 -11.37
N PHE A 118 18.97 -17.48 -10.48
CA PHE A 118 19.19 -16.57 -9.36
C PHE A 118 19.69 -15.18 -9.75
N GLN A 119 19.30 -14.70 -10.94
CA GLN A 119 19.48 -13.30 -11.30
C GLN A 119 18.70 -12.39 -10.36
N SER A 120 19.22 -11.20 -10.06
CA SER A 120 18.49 -10.20 -9.26
C SER A 120 17.07 -9.95 -9.75
N HIS A 121 16.83 -10.03 -11.06
CA HIS A 121 15.50 -9.90 -11.66
C HIS A 121 14.58 -11.11 -11.34
N GLN A 122 15.10 -12.34 -11.38
CA GLN A 122 14.34 -13.52 -10.97
C GLN A 122 14.01 -13.48 -9.48
N ILE A 123 14.99 -13.11 -8.65
CA ILE A 123 14.78 -12.95 -7.20
C ILE A 123 13.71 -11.88 -6.95
N PHE A 124 13.80 -10.74 -7.64
CA PHE A 124 12.78 -9.69 -7.56
C PHE A 124 11.37 -10.21 -7.86
N HIS A 125 11.17 -11.00 -8.93
CA HIS A 125 9.87 -11.59 -9.23
C HIS A 125 9.37 -12.50 -8.11
N VAL A 126 10.24 -13.33 -7.51
CA VAL A 126 9.89 -14.18 -6.36
C VAL A 126 9.41 -13.32 -5.18
N PHE A 127 10.12 -12.24 -4.86
CA PHE A 127 9.72 -11.31 -3.80
C PHE A 127 8.38 -10.63 -4.09
N VAL A 128 8.13 -10.22 -5.34
CA VAL A 128 6.86 -9.61 -5.75
C VAL A 128 5.68 -10.60 -5.58
N VAL A 129 5.86 -11.86 -5.98
CA VAL A 129 4.83 -12.91 -5.80
C VAL A 129 4.59 -13.18 -4.31
N ALA A 130 5.65 -13.32 -3.52
CA ALA A 130 5.54 -13.52 -2.08
C ALA A 130 4.81 -12.34 -1.41
N ALA A 131 5.17 -11.10 -1.75
CA ALA A 131 4.51 -9.90 -1.23
C ALA A 131 3.03 -9.84 -1.62
N ALA A 132 2.67 -10.23 -2.84
CA ALA A 132 1.28 -10.27 -3.28
C ALA A 132 0.45 -11.32 -2.51
N LEU A 133 1.02 -12.49 -2.22
CA LEU A 133 0.38 -13.52 -1.40
C LEU A 133 0.21 -13.08 0.06
N VAL A 134 1.24 -12.45 0.64
CA VAL A 134 1.18 -11.86 1.99
C VAL A 134 0.10 -10.78 2.06
N HIS A 135 0.04 -9.90 1.05
CA HIS A 135 -1.00 -8.89 0.96
C HIS A 135 -2.39 -9.52 0.88
N TYR A 136 -2.58 -10.49 0.00
CA TYR A 136 -3.85 -11.20 -0.16
C TYR A 136 -4.31 -11.84 1.16
N HIS A 137 -3.41 -12.54 1.86
CA HIS A 137 -3.69 -13.10 3.17
C HIS A 137 -4.07 -12.02 4.20
N GLY A 138 -3.32 -10.92 4.26
CA GLY A 138 -3.63 -9.78 5.13
C GLY A 138 -5.00 -9.17 4.86
N ILE A 139 -5.38 -9.02 3.59
CA ILE A 139 -6.73 -8.57 3.23
C ILE A 139 -7.78 -9.58 3.68
N GLY A 140 -7.55 -10.88 3.48
CA GLY A 140 -8.48 -11.92 3.93
C GLY A 140 -8.76 -11.87 5.43
N VAL A 141 -7.73 -11.66 6.26
CA VAL A 141 -7.88 -11.47 7.72
C VAL A 141 -8.75 -10.24 8.03
N LEU A 142 -8.46 -9.11 7.39
CA LEU A 142 -9.18 -7.85 7.60
C LEU A 142 -10.65 -7.96 7.15
N THR A 143 -10.90 -8.60 6.01
CA THR A 143 -12.25 -8.85 5.49
C THR A 143 -13.03 -9.76 6.43
N ASN A 144 -12.44 -10.88 6.88
CA ASN A 144 -13.08 -11.78 7.83
C ASN A 144 -13.45 -11.07 9.13
N TYR A 145 -12.55 -10.23 9.66
CA TYR A 145 -12.87 -9.40 10.82
C TYR A 145 -14.08 -8.49 10.55
N ARG A 146 -14.10 -7.77 9.42
CA ARG A 146 -15.23 -6.90 9.07
C ARG A 146 -16.56 -7.66 8.91
N LEU A 147 -16.53 -8.88 8.37
CA LEU A 147 -17.72 -9.73 8.28
C LEU A 147 -18.26 -10.13 9.66
N THR A 148 -17.38 -10.29 10.67
CA THR A 148 -17.82 -10.59 12.05
C THR A 148 -18.40 -9.38 12.78
N VAL A 149 -17.94 -8.17 12.45
CA VAL A 149 -18.39 -6.92 13.09
C VAL A 149 -19.72 -6.43 12.47
N GLY A 150 -19.93 -6.64 11.17
CA GLY A 150 -21.13 -6.19 10.47
C GLY A 150 -21.07 -4.74 10.00
N ASP A 151 -22.24 -4.20 9.63
CA ASP A 151 -22.36 -2.88 9.02
C ASP A 151 -22.12 -1.73 10.00
N CYS A 152 -21.67 -0.59 9.46
CA CYS A 152 -21.53 0.65 10.20
C CYS A 152 -22.93 1.17 10.58
N GLN A 153 -23.41 0.83 11.77
CA GLN A 153 -24.69 1.33 12.25
C GLN A 153 -24.57 2.84 12.56
N PRO A 154 -25.47 3.68 12.05
CA PRO A 154 -25.58 5.05 12.54
C PRO A 154 -26.05 5.06 14.00
N PRO A 155 -25.74 6.12 14.78
CA PRO A 155 -26.35 6.29 16.09
C PRO A 155 -27.88 6.35 15.96
N VAL A 156 -28.58 5.82 16.97
CA VAL A 156 -30.05 5.79 17.03
C VAL A 156 -30.61 7.20 16.82
N GLY A 157 -31.46 7.38 15.80
CA GLY A 157 -32.11 8.65 15.47
C GLY A 157 -31.54 9.40 14.26
N HIS A 158 -30.45 8.92 13.64
CA HIS A 158 -29.91 9.48 12.41
C HIS A 158 -29.91 8.43 11.27
N PRO A 159 -30.59 8.67 10.13
CA PRO A 159 -30.65 7.71 9.01
C PRO A 159 -29.34 7.60 8.21
N PHE A 160 -28.35 8.42 8.53
CA PHE A 160 -27.00 8.38 7.98
C PHE A 160 -25.99 8.20 9.12
N PRO A 161 -24.88 7.48 8.91
CA PRO A 161 -23.83 7.38 9.91
C PRO A 161 -23.42 8.80 10.26
N ALA A 162 -23.65 9.20 11.50
CA ALA A 162 -22.97 10.35 12.06
C ALA A 162 -21.50 9.97 12.07
N HIS A 163 -20.78 10.26 10.97
CA HIS A 163 -19.36 10.47 11.11
C HIS A 163 -19.25 11.49 12.24
N GLU A 164 -18.52 11.18 13.29
CA GLU A 164 -18.11 12.17 14.26
C GLU A 164 -17.28 13.23 13.51
N PHE A 165 -17.98 14.16 12.87
CA PHE A 165 -17.48 15.47 12.49
C PHE A 165 -17.09 16.27 13.76
N ALA A 166 -17.29 15.71 14.96
CA ALA A 166 -16.74 16.19 16.22
C ALA A 166 -15.20 16.28 16.21
N ASN A 167 -14.50 15.46 15.41
CA ASN A 167 -13.03 15.56 15.27
C ASN A 167 -12.57 16.57 14.21
N LEU A 168 -13.48 17.24 13.49
CA LEU A 168 -13.16 18.32 12.55
C LEU A 168 -13.06 19.71 13.22
N ASP A 169 -13.42 19.84 14.50
CA ASP A 169 -13.19 21.08 15.26
C ASP A 169 -11.69 21.39 15.46
N LEU A 170 -10.81 20.37 15.39
CA LEU A 170 -9.35 20.53 15.42
C LEU A 170 -8.77 21.06 14.08
N LEU A 171 -9.48 20.88 12.97
CA LEU A 171 -9.06 21.29 11.62
C LEU A 171 -9.77 22.56 11.12
N ARG A 172 -10.76 23.06 11.87
CA ARG A 172 -11.43 24.36 11.66
C ARG A 172 -10.49 25.54 11.38
N PRO A 173 -9.31 25.67 12.01
CA PRO A 173 -8.41 26.79 11.73
C PRO A 173 -7.64 26.68 10.40
N PHE A 174 -7.60 25.50 9.76
CA PHE A 174 -6.84 25.26 8.52
C PHE A 174 -7.70 25.18 7.26
N ILE A 175 -9.03 25.27 7.41
CA ILE A 175 -10.02 25.21 6.31
C ILE A 175 -10.60 26.61 6.02
N LYS A 176 -9.84 27.68 6.29
CA LYS A 176 -10.18 29.04 5.85
C LYS A 176 -9.49 29.38 4.53
#